data_AF-A0A813K5E5-F1
#
_entry.id   AF-A0A813K5E5-F1
#
_cell.length_a   1.000
_cell.length_b   1.000
_cell.length_c   1.000
_cell.angle_alpha   90.00
_cell.angle_beta   90.00
_cell.angle_gamma   90.00
#
_symmetry.space_group_name_H-M   'P 1'
#
loop_
_entity.id
_entity.type
_entity.pdbx_description
1 polymer ?
#
loop_
_entity_poly.entity_id
_entity_poly.type
_entity_poly.pdbx_seq_one_letter_code
_entity_poly.pdbx_strand_id
1 'polypeptide(L)'
;ASVTSPPPIAAVGAVDLLDYLFDARRQSSGSAPASGLGGETLLLPLGCGLAYNHGGPEEFNTSYQVVTEGDPQMIFRARRQIRPGEELLIDYGEDWWANRGWRPLSNGSLAVLKRRMSLSASASGPKG
;
A
#
# COMPACT_ATOMS: atom_id res chain seq x y z
N ALA A 1 9.08 -20.67 29.99
CA ALA A 1 10.20 -20.10 29.23
C ALA A 1 10.10 -18.58 29.33
N SER A 2 11.15 -17.91 29.84
CA SER A 2 11.16 -16.46 29.97
C SER A 2 11.34 -15.82 28.60
N VAL A 3 10.34 -15.07 28.13
CA VAL A 3 10.44 -14.27 26.91
C VAL A 3 11.26 -13.05 27.25
N THR A 4 12.55 -13.07 26.93
CA THR A 4 13.40 -11.88 26.98
C THR A 4 12.96 -10.94 25.87
N SER A 5 12.56 -9.71 26.25
CA SER A 5 12.29 -8.65 25.29
C SER A 5 13.50 -8.43 24.38
N PRO A 6 13.30 -8.27 23.06
CA PRO A 6 14.41 -7.98 22.17
C PRO A 6 15.10 -6.67 22.58
N PRO A 7 16.42 -6.55 22.37
CA PRO A 7 17.17 -5.36 22.71
C PRO A 7 16.61 -4.14 21.94
N PRO A 8 16.71 -2.93 22.50
CA PRO A 8 16.30 -1.72 21.82
C PRO A 8 17.11 -1.57 20.52
N ILE A 9 16.40 -1.50 19.40
CA ILE A 9 17.00 -1.19 18.10
C ILE A 9 17.54 0.24 18.23
N ALA A 10 18.86 0.40 18.24
CA ALA A 10 19.49 1.71 18.14
C ALA A 10 18.93 2.40 16.89
N ALA A 11 18.59 3.69 16.99
CA ALA A 11 18.12 4.47 15.85
C ALA A 11 19.25 4.57 14.81
N VAL A 12 19.34 3.57 13.94
CA VAL A 12 20.11 3.63 12.70
C VAL A 12 19.47 4.79 11.92
N GLY A 13 20.31 5.71 11.43
CA GLY A 13 19.86 6.96 10.81
C GLY A 13 18.70 6.75 9.84
N ALA A 14 17.83 7.76 9.69
CA ALA A 14 16.65 7.68 8.84
C ALA A 14 16.99 7.06 7.48
N VAL A 15 16.43 5.87 7.22
CA VAL A 15 16.58 5.16 5.95
C VAL A 15 15.39 5.54 5.09
N ASP A 16 15.65 6.15 3.95
CA ASP A 16 14.64 6.41 2.92
C ASP A 16 14.49 5.15 2.06
N LEU A 17 13.24 4.68 1.88
CA LEU A 17 12.93 3.60 0.94
C LEU A 17 12.55 4.22 -0.40
N LEU A 18 13.28 3.84 -1.45
CA LEU A 18 13.21 4.49 -2.76
C LEU A 18 12.61 3.54 -3.80
N ASP A 19 11.72 4.08 -4.62
CA ASP A 19 11.17 3.42 -5.80
C ASP A 19 11.39 4.28 -7.05
N TYR A 20 11.67 3.61 -8.17
CA TYR A 20 11.74 4.25 -9.48
C TYR A 20 10.34 4.67 -9.92
N LEU A 21 10.23 5.83 -10.56
CA LEU A 21 8.95 6.38 -10.98
C LEU A 21 8.84 6.45 -12.50
N PHE A 22 7.80 5.84 -13.04
CA PHE A 22 7.53 5.82 -14.48
C PHE A 22 6.26 6.61 -14.81
N ASP A 23 6.28 7.28 -15.96
CA ASP A 23 5.10 7.90 -16.56
C ASP A 23 4.27 6.81 -17.27
N ALA A 24 3.04 6.60 -16.80
CA ALA A 24 2.06 5.74 -17.43
C ALA A 24 1.01 6.58 -18.17
N ARG A 25 1.20 6.73 -19.49
CA ARG A 25 0.24 7.41 -20.36
C ARG A 25 -0.83 6.44 -20.81
N ARG A 26 -2.10 6.83 -20.66
CA ARG A 26 -3.21 6.14 -21.32
C ARG A 26 -3.09 6.39 -22.82
N GLN A 27 -2.89 5.34 -23.62
CA GLN A 27 -3.00 5.47 -25.08
C GLN A 27 -4.44 5.85 -25.42
N SER A 28 -4.67 7.08 -25.87
CA SER A 28 -5.92 7.43 -26.53
C SER A 28 -5.95 6.74 -27.89
N SER A 29 -7.05 6.08 -28.24
CA SER A 29 -7.28 5.51 -29.57
C SER A 29 -7.54 6.58 -30.65
N GLY A 30 -6.91 7.75 -30.52
CA GLY A 30 -7.05 8.92 -31.36
C GLY A 30 -5.92 9.90 -31.07
N SER A 31 -5.45 10.55 -32.14
CA SER A 31 -4.33 11.50 -32.21
C SER A 31 -4.07 12.27 -30.91
N ALA A 32 -2.84 12.11 -30.38
CA ALA A 32 -2.39 12.76 -29.16
C ALA A 32 -2.54 14.30 -29.23
N PRO A 33 -3.04 14.96 -28.16
CA PRO A 33 -3.05 16.42 -28.12
C PRO A 33 -1.62 16.97 -28.05
N ALA A 34 -1.36 17.98 -28.88
CA ALA A 34 -0.05 18.58 -29.14
C ALA A 34 0.41 19.59 -28.05
N SER A 35 -0.03 19.46 -26.80
CA SER A 35 0.42 20.31 -25.70
C SER A 35 0.62 19.46 -24.44
N GLY A 36 1.87 19.37 -24.00
CA GLY A 36 2.38 18.42 -23.01
C GLY A 36 1.91 18.58 -21.56
N LEU A 37 0.71 19.09 -21.30
CA LEU A 37 0.09 19.21 -19.96
C LEU A 37 -1.45 19.12 -20.06
N GLY A 38 -1.99 18.06 -20.65
CA GLY A 38 -3.43 17.95 -20.93
C GLY A 38 -4.08 16.58 -20.75
N GLY A 39 -3.41 15.63 -20.10
CA GLY A 39 -3.98 14.33 -19.72
C GLY A 39 -3.59 13.99 -18.28
N GLU A 40 -4.45 13.24 -17.58
CA GLU A 40 -4.10 12.65 -16.28
C GLU A 40 -2.85 11.79 -16.46
N THR A 41 -1.71 12.31 -16.02
CA THR A 41 -0.45 11.56 -16.01
C THR A 41 -0.51 10.62 -14.83
N LEU A 42 -0.56 9.32 -15.09
CA LEU A 42 -0.51 8.32 -14.03
C LEU A 42 0.96 8.05 -13.70
N LEU A 43 1.27 8.01 -12.41
CA LEU A 43 2.59 7.65 -11.92
C LEU A 43 2.60 6.17 -11.57
N LEU A 44 3.55 5.43 -12.11
CA LEU A 44 3.75 4.01 -11.82
C LEU A 44 5.04 3.84 -11.01
N PRO A 45 4.97 3.71 -9.68
CA PRO A 45 6.13 3.33 -8.88
C PRO A 45 6.48 1.86 -9.15
N LEU A 46 7.76 1.58 -9.42
CA LEU A 46 8.28 0.21 -9.50
C LEU A 46 9.36 0.02 -8.44
N GLY A 47 9.16 -1.00 -7.61
CA GLY A 47 9.98 -1.28 -6.43
C GLY A 47 9.12 -1.90 -5.33
N CYS A 48 9.45 -1.59 -4.07
CA CYS A 48 8.71 -2.12 -2.92
C CYS A 48 7.36 -1.43 -2.74
N GLY A 49 7.16 -0.23 -3.29
CA GLY A 49 5.91 0.52 -3.25
C GLY A 49 4.72 -0.23 -3.82
N LEU A 50 4.94 -1.17 -4.75
CA LEU A 50 3.88 -2.05 -5.29
C LEU A 50 3.36 -3.08 -4.28
N ALA A 51 4.11 -3.36 -3.22
CA ALA A 51 3.77 -4.35 -2.22
C ALA A 51 3.10 -3.74 -0.97
N TYR A 52 3.19 -2.43 -0.78
CA TYR A 52 2.60 -1.77 0.39
C TYR A 52 1.11 -1.61 0.20
N ASN A 53 0.33 -2.20 1.10
CA ASN A 53 -1.11 -2.10 1.05
C ASN A 53 -1.61 -0.72 1.49
N HIS A 54 -2.87 -0.45 1.16
CA HIS A 54 -3.58 0.72 1.67
C HIS A 54 -3.93 0.55 3.15
N GLY A 55 -3.62 1.54 3.97
CA GLY A 55 -4.15 1.69 5.33
C GLY A 55 -5.14 2.85 5.41
N GLY A 56 -6.19 2.71 6.22
CA GLY A 56 -7.10 3.82 6.51
C GLY A 56 -6.42 4.96 7.30
N PRO A 57 -7.08 6.11 7.51
CA PRO A 57 -6.47 7.32 8.08
C PRO A 57 -5.73 7.15 9.41
N GLU A 58 -6.16 6.19 10.23
CA GLU A 58 -5.58 5.88 11.54
C GLU A 58 -4.55 4.73 11.50
N GLU A 59 -4.51 3.97 10.40
CA GLU A 59 -3.73 2.74 10.27
C GLU A 59 -2.43 2.95 9.49
N PHE A 60 -2.43 3.82 8.48
CA PHE A 60 -1.25 4.01 7.62
C PHE A 60 -0.07 4.57 8.44
N ASN A 61 1.02 3.81 8.42
CA ASN A 61 2.23 4.09 9.22
C ASN A 61 3.39 4.59 8.34
N THR A 62 3.19 4.65 7.03
CA THR A 62 4.19 5.06 6.04
C THR A 62 3.58 6.14 5.13
N SER A 63 4.30 7.25 4.97
CA SER A 63 3.97 8.30 3.98
C SER A 63 4.90 8.18 2.78
N TYR A 64 4.50 8.74 1.63
CA TYR A 64 5.39 8.87 0.48
C TYR A 64 5.47 10.30 -0.04
N GLN A 65 6.56 10.61 -0.73
CA GLN A 65 6.79 11.86 -1.42
C GLN A 65 7.38 11.57 -2.79
N VAL A 66 6.95 12.31 -3.81
CA VAL A 66 7.62 12.31 -5.11
C VAL A 66 8.66 13.44 -5.13
N VAL A 67 9.91 13.11 -5.42
CA VAL A 67 10.97 14.07 -5.69
C VAL A 67 11.16 14.13 -7.20
N THR A 68 11.16 15.34 -7.76
CA THR A 68 11.26 15.57 -9.21
C THR A 68 12.55 16.26 -9.62
N GLU A 69 13.32 16.79 -8.68
CA GLU A 69 14.62 17.39 -8.94
C GLU A 69 15.68 16.30 -9.16
N GLY A 70 16.31 16.30 -10.33
CA GLY A 70 17.29 15.27 -10.71
C GLY A 70 16.62 14.03 -11.28
N ASP A 71 16.89 12.87 -10.69
CA ASP A 71 16.27 11.59 -11.06
C ASP A 71 14.93 11.44 -10.33
N PRO A 72 13.77 11.46 -11.03
CA PRO A 72 12.48 11.40 -10.36
C PRO A 72 12.26 10.09 -9.62
N GLN A 73 11.98 10.19 -8.32
CA GLN A 73 11.86 9.02 -7.43
C GLN A 73 10.69 9.20 -6.46
N MET A 74 10.12 8.07 -6.05
CA MET A 74 9.17 8.01 -4.94
C MET A 74 9.90 7.57 -3.67
N ILE A 75 9.77 8.37 -2.61
CA ILE A 75 10.42 8.13 -1.32
C ILE A 75 9.37 7.80 -0.28
N PHE A 76 9.48 6.65 0.37
CA PHE A 76 8.64 6.24 1.49
C PHE A 76 9.35 6.50 2.82
N ARG A 77 8.60 7.04 3.78
CA ARG A 77 9.09 7.39 5.12
C ARG A 77 8.12 6.94 6.20
N ALA A 78 8.67 6.38 7.27
CA ALA A 78 7.90 6.01 8.45
C ALA A 78 7.32 7.26 9.12
N ARG A 79 6.02 7.24 9.45
CA ARG A 79 5.33 8.32 10.18
C ARG A 79 5.47 8.19 11.70
N ARG A 80 5.85 7.01 12.15
CA ARG A 80 6.09 6.63 13.55
C ARG A 80 7.09 5.50 13.59
N GLN A 81 7.53 5.12 14.79
CA GLN A 81 8.30 3.88 14.95
C GLN A 81 7.43 2.67 14.52
N ILE A 82 8.01 1.79 13.70
CA ILE A 82 7.38 0.58 13.18
C ILE A 82 8.16 -0.60 13.75
N ARG A 83 7.47 -1.53 14.41
CA ARG A 83 8.12 -2.70 15.01
C ARG A 83 8.38 -3.79 13.96
N PRO A 84 9.40 -4.64 14.15
CA PRO A 84 9.58 -5.82 13.30
C PRO A 84 8.31 -6.66 13.24
N GLY A 85 7.87 -7.00 12.03
CA GLY A 85 6.65 -7.77 11.77
C GLY A 85 5.36 -6.93 11.63
N GLU A 86 5.39 -5.63 11.92
CA GLU A 86 4.30 -4.74 11.50
C GLU A 86 4.31 -4.55 9.98
N GLU A 87 3.13 -4.59 9.37
CA GLU A 87 2.95 -4.31 7.94
C GLU A 87 3.16 -2.82 7.64
N LEU A 88 3.80 -2.52 6.52
CA LEU A 88 3.90 -1.16 6.00
C LEU A 88 2.63 -0.82 5.22
N LEU A 89 1.92 0.21 5.69
CA LEU A 89 0.68 0.67 5.09
C LEU A 89 0.83 2.13 4.65
N ILE A 90 0.39 2.41 3.42
CA ILE A 90 0.37 3.75 2.84
C ILE A 90 -1.07 4.20 2.57
N ASP A 91 -1.28 5.50 2.42
CA ASP A 91 -2.57 6.03 1.97
C ASP A 91 -2.56 6.16 0.44
N TYR A 92 -3.41 5.41 -0.28
CA TYR A 92 -3.51 5.50 -1.74
C TYR A 92 -4.29 6.75 -2.20
N GLY A 93 -4.98 7.43 -1.28
CA GLY A 93 -5.92 8.51 -1.56
C GLY A 93 -7.36 8.01 -1.72
N GLU A 94 -8.32 8.86 -1.35
CA GLU A 94 -9.76 8.53 -1.38
C GLU A 94 -10.26 8.17 -2.79
N ASP A 95 -9.71 8.84 -3.80
CA ASP A 95 -10.06 8.66 -5.21
C ASP A 95 -9.72 7.26 -5.74
N TRP A 96 -8.74 6.58 -5.13
CA TRP A 96 -8.32 5.25 -5.58
C TRP A 96 -9.48 4.25 -5.56
N TRP A 97 -10.25 4.25 -4.48
CA TRP A 97 -11.41 3.38 -4.29
C TRP A 97 -12.64 3.90 -5.02
N ALA A 98 -12.88 5.21 -4.94
CA ALA A 98 -14.06 5.85 -5.51
C ALA A 98 -14.14 5.61 -7.04
N ASN A 99 -13.03 5.77 -7.74
CA ASN A 99 -12.98 5.66 -9.20
C ASN A 99 -13.08 4.22 -9.72
N ARG A 100 -12.96 3.21 -8.86
CA ARG A 100 -12.96 1.79 -9.24
C ARG A 100 -14.23 1.06 -8.81
N GLY A 101 -15.05 1.66 -7.94
CA GLY A 101 -16.18 0.97 -7.31
C GLY A 101 -15.74 -0.24 -6.48
N TRP A 102 -14.47 -0.25 -6.05
CA TRP A 102 -13.88 -1.32 -5.26
C TRP A 102 -13.82 -0.89 -3.80
N ARG A 103 -14.00 -1.85 -2.89
CA ARG A 103 -13.75 -1.68 -1.46
C ARG A 103 -13.09 -2.96 -0.92
N PRO A 104 -12.28 -2.86 0.14
CA PRO A 104 -11.83 -4.03 0.87
C PRO A 104 -13.01 -4.93 1.25
N LEU A 105 -12.79 -6.25 1.31
CA LEU A 105 -13.81 -7.20 1.73
C LEU A 105 -14.31 -6.81 3.13
N SER A 106 -15.63 -6.73 3.30
CA SER A 106 -16.25 -6.50 4.61
C SER A 106 -16.57 -7.83 5.30
N ASN A 107 -16.98 -7.77 6.57
CA ASN A 107 -17.50 -8.94 7.29
C ASN A 107 -18.68 -9.61 6.57
N GLY A 108 -19.47 -8.87 5.78
CA GLY A 108 -20.52 -9.45 4.91
C GLY A 108 -19.95 -10.24 3.72
N SER A 109 -18.80 -9.82 3.19
CA SER A 109 -18.10 -10.48 2.08
C SER A 109 -17.43 -11.80 2.49
N LEU A 110 -17.09 -11.96 3.77
CA LEU A 110 -16.49 -13.18 4.34
C LEU A 110 -17.40 -14.41 4.19
N ALA A 111 -18.72 -14.27 4.32
CA ALA A 111 -19.66 -15.37 4.12
C ALA A 111 -19.69 -15.85 2.66
N VAL A 112 -19.58 -14.92 1.70
CA VAL A 112 -19.49 -15.22 0.26
C VAL A 112 -18.16 -15.89 -0.06
N LEU A 113 -17.06 -15.39 0.50
CA LEU A 113 -15.73 -15.94 0.31
C LEU A 113 -15.64 -17.37 0.86
N LYS A 114 -16.14 -17.61 2.08
CA LYS A 114 -16.17 -18.93 2.71
C LYS A 114 -16.95 -19.95 1.87
N ARG A 115 -18.10 -19.54 1.33
CA ARG A 115 -18.92 -20.37 0.45
C ARG A 115 -18.20 -20.71 -0.86
N ARG A 116 -17.57 -19.73 -1.52
CA ARG A 116 -16.90 -19.93 -2.81
C ARG A 116 -15.61 -20.74 -2.69
N MET A 117 -14.88 -20.58 -1.59
CA MET A 117 -13.61 -21.26 -1.36
C MET A 117 -13.77 -22.62 -0.65
N SER A 118 -15.01 -23.08 -0.43
CA SER A 118 -15.31 -24.28 0.37
C SER A 118 -14.67 -24.27 1.77
N LEU A 119 -14.43 -23.08 2.33
CA LEU A 119 -13.87 -22.92 3.67
C LEU A 119 -15.02 -23.15 4.66
N SER A 120 -15.17 -24.40 5.11
CA SER A 120 -16.06 -24.71 6.22
C SER A 120 -15.57 -23.98 7.49
N ALA A 121 -16.50 -23.49 8.31
CA ALA A 121 -16.14 -23.03 9.65
C ALA A 121 -15.52 -24.23 10.38
N SER A 122 -14.25 -24.15 10.78
CA SER A 122 -13.65 -25.21 11.57
C SER A 122 -14.52 -25.41 12.82
N ALA A 123 -15.00 -26.64 13.00
CA ALA A 123 -15.78 -27.01 14.16
C ALA A 123 -15.03 -26.57 15.43
N SER A 124 -15.79 -25.97 16.35
CA SER A 124 -15.34 -25.68 17.70
C SER A 124 -14.67 -26.93 18.28
N GLY A 125 -13.42 -26.79 18.72
CA GLY A 125 -12.69 -27.84 19.43
C GLY A 125 -13.43 -28.31 20.68
N PRO A 126 -13.08 -29.49 21.19
CA PRO A 126 -13.81 -30.13 22.28
C PRO A 126 -13.80 -29.24 23.53
N LYS A 127 -14.98 -29.00 24.09
CA LYS A 127 -15.12 -28.47 25.45
C LYS A 127 -14.69 -29.59 26.41
N GLY A 128 -13.55 -29.39 27.08
CA GLY A 128 -13.18 -30.13 28.28
C GLY A 128 -14.04 -29.72 29.47
#